data_AF-A0A5J4QNG6-F1
#
_entry.id   AF-A0A5J4QNG6-F1
#
_cell.length_a   1.000
_cell.length_b   1.000
_cell.length_c   1.000
_cell.angle_alpha   90.00
_cell.angle_beta   90.00
_cell.angle_gamma   90.00
#
_symmetry.space_group_name_H-M   'P 1'
#
loop_
_entity.id
_entity.type
_entity.pdbx_description
1 polymer ?
#
loop_
_entity_poly.entity_id
_entity_poly.type
_entity_poly.pdbx_seq_one_letter_code
_entity_poly.pdbx_strand_id
1 'polypeptide(L)' 'SVGSFGIQDKSLQKIYAILFEKKISKAQRLSNWESEVLSDAQQRYAATDAWACLKIYDLLFQNNPV' A
#
# COMPACT_ATOMS: atom_id res chain seq x y z
N SER A 1 12.24 -1.59 -15.20
CA SER A 1 11.74 -0.37 -14.53
C SER A 1 10.25 -0.54 -14.27
N VAL A 2 9.65 0.24 -13.34
CA VAL A 2 8.21 0.14 -12.99
C VAL A 2 7.28 0.26 -14.22
N GLY A 3 7.72 0.89 -15.30
CA GLY A 3 7.00 0.97 -16.57
C GLY A 3 6.76 -0.38 -17.28
N SER A 4 7.55 -1.41 -17.01
CA SER A 4 7.39 -2.75 -17.62
C SER A 4 6.18 -3.53 -17.10
N PHE A 5 5.55 -3.09 -16.00
CA PHE A 5 4.38 -3.74 -15.39
C PHE A 5 3.03 -3.12 -15.81
N GLY A 6 3.00 -2.20 -16.77
CA GLY A 6 1.76 -1.54 -17.20
C GLY A 6 1.16 -0.58 -16.16
N ILE A 7 1.95 -0.14 -15.18
CA ILE A 7 1.50 0.72 -14.07
C ILE A 7 1.47 2.17 -14.54
N GLN A 8 0.33 2.61 -15.10
CA GLN A 8 0.08 4.03 -15.39
C GLN A 8 -0.25 4.83 -14.10
N ASP A 9 -0.93 4.19 -13.14
CA ASP A 9 -1.33 4.77 -11.86
C ASP A 9 -0.43 4.29 -10.73
N LYS A 10 0.29 5.21 -10.09
CA LYS A 10 1.27 4.91 -9.03
C LYS A 10 0.69 4.88 -7.62
N SER A 11 -0.62 4.66 -7.48
CA SER A 11 -1.24 4.56 -6.15
C SER A 11 -0.89 3.22 -5.50
N LEU A 12 -0.67 3.23 -4.17
CA LEU A 12 -0.35 2.03 -3.38
C LEU A 12 -1.32 0.88 -3.66
N GLN A 13 -2.63 1.15 -3.63
CA GLN A 13 -3.66 0.14 -3.88
C GLN A 13 -3.52 -0.52 -5.26
N LYS A 14 -3.21 0.26 -6.31
CA LYS A 14 -3.13 -0.24 -7.68
C LYS A 14 -1.85 -1.05 -7.91
N ILE A 15 -0.72 -0.57 -7.37
CA ILE A 15 0.54 -1.33 -7.38
C ILE A 15 0.37 -2.65 -6.62
N TYR A 16 -0.21 -2.61 -5.42
CA TYR A 16 -0.45 -3.80 -4.61
C TYR A 16 -1.40 -4.79 -5.31
N ALA A 17 -2.46 -4.30 -5.96
CA ALA A 17 -3.39 -5.15 -6.70
C ALA A 17 -2.77 -5.82 -7.93
N ILE A 18 -1.88 -5.13 -8.64
CA ILE A 18 -1.17 -5.69 -9.80
C ILE A 18 -0.17 -6.77 -9.34
N LEU A 19 0.55 -6.52 -8.25
CA LEU A 19 1.62 -7.41 -7.79
C LEU A 19 1.12 -8.64 -7.01
N PHE A 20 0.02 -8.51 -6.26
CA PHE A 20 -0.45 -9.55 -5.34
C PHE A 20 -1.87 -10.05 -5.63
N GLU A 21 -2.51 -9.55 -6.70
CA GLU A 21 -3.89 -9.89 -7.08
C GLU A 21 -4.92 -9.65 -5.94
N LYS A 22 -4.62 -8.70 -5.05
CA LYS A 22 -5.40 -8.38 -3.85
C LYS A 22 -5.71 -6.89 -3.75
N LYS A 23 -6.85 -6.52 -3.17
CA LYS A 23 -7.25 -5.12 -2.98
C LYS A 23 -7.13 -4.69 -1.52
N ILE A 24 -6.52 -3.53 -1.31
CA ILE A 24 -6.54 -2.83 -0.01
C ILE A 24 -7.79 -1.95 0.04
N SER A 25 -8.50 -1.96 1.17
CA SER A 25 -9.67 -1.10 1.39
C SER A 25 -9.26 0.37 1.49
N LYS A 26 -10.11 1.29 1.03
CA LYS A 26 -9.90 2.76 1.14
C LYS A 26 -10.79 3.44 2.18
N ALA A 27 -11.48 2.66 3.01
CA ALA A 27 -12.57 3.14 3.87
C ALA A 27 -12.16 4.26 4.84
N GLN A 28 -10.90 4.29 5.29
CA GLN A 28 -10.43 5.29 6.27
C GLN A 28 -9.74 6.50 5.65
N ARG A 29 -9.55 6.55 4.32
CA ARG A 29 -8.79 7.61 3.66
C ARG A 29 -9.37 9.01 3.89
N LEU A 30 -10.70 9.13 3.94
CA LEU A 30 -11.42 10.39 4.14
C LEU A 30 -11.97 10.55 5.57
N SER A 31 -11.46 9.76 6.53
CA SER A 31 -11.82 9.89 7.94
C SER A 31 -11.15 11.13 8.57
N ASN A 32 -11.58 11.52 9.78
CA ASN A 32 -10.94 12.60 10.53
C ASN A 32 -9.57 12.15 11.07
N TRP A 33 -8.50 12.45 10.34
CA TRP A 33 -7.11 12.15 10.72
C TRP A 33 -6.50 13.16 11.69
N GLU A 34 -7.17 14.28 11.94
CA GLU A 34 -6.71 15.32 12.86
C GLU A 34 -7.12 15.03 14.31
N SER A 35 -7.85 13.93 14.55
CA SER A 35 -8.21 13.52 15.91
C SER A 35 -6.97 13.15 16.72
N GLU A 36 -6.91 13.64 17.96
CA GLU A 36 -5.83 13.32 18.91
C GLU A 36 -5.67 11.82 19.15
N VAL A 37 -6.78 11.06 19.08
CA VAL A 37 -6.78 9.60 19.24
C VAL A 37 -7.42 8.97 18.01
N LEU A 38 -6.61 8.19 17.28
CA LEU A 38 -7.08 7.45 16.12
C LEU A 38 -7.92 6.26 16.55
N SER A 39 -9.04 6.04 15.85
CA SER A 39 -9.81 4.81 16.01
C SER A 39 -9.02 3.57 15.60
N ASP A 40 -9.37 2.41 16.13
CA ASP A 40 -8.75 1.14 15.73
C ASP A 40 -8.80 0.88 14.22
N ALA A 41 -9.85 1.35 13.54
CA ALA A 41 -9.98 1.23 12.10
C ALA A 41 -8.94 2.07 11.36
N GLN A 42 -8.70 3.30 11.80
CA GLN A 42 -7.66 4.19 11.26
C GLN A 42 -6.27 3.63 11.53
N GLN A 43 -6.01 3.14 12.75
CA GLN A 43 -4.73 2.50 13.10
C GLN A 43 -4.45 1.29 12.21
N ARG A 44 -5.43 0.38 12.04
CA ARG A 44 -5.31 -0.77 11.13
C ARG A 44 -5.09 -0.36 9.68
N TYR A 45 -5.77 0.69 9.22
CA TYR A 45 -5.58 1.22 7.87
C TYR A 45 -4.15 1.74 7.66
N ALA A 46 -3.64 2.57 8.57
CA ALA A 46 -2.27 3.08 8.51
C ALA A 46 -1.22 1.95 8.58
N ALA A 47 -1.43 0.97 9.45
CA ALA A 47 -0.58 -0.22 9.54
C ALA A 47 -0.60 -1.05 8.24
N THR A 48 -1.77 -1.17 7.61
CA THR A 48 -1.91 -1.88 6.32
C THR A 48 -1.14 -1.16 5.21
N ASP A 49 -1.20 0.18 5.16
CA ASP A 49 -0.45 0.96 4.16
C ASP A 49 1.07 0.75 4.33
N ALA A 50 1.58 0.80 5.56
CA ALA A 50 3.00 0.57 5.85
C ALA A 50 3.44 -0.87 5.50
N TRP A 51 2.64 -1.86 5.89
CA TRP A 51 2.92 -3.27 5.59
C TRP A 51 2.90 -3.57 4.08
N ALA A 52 1.94 -3.00 3.36
CA ALA A 52 1.86 -3.14 1.91
C ALA A 52 3.08 -2.55 1.20
N CYS A 53 3.54 -1.36 1.63
CA CYS A 53 4.76 -0.75 1.12
C CYS A 53 5.98 -1.65 1.30
N LEU A 54 6.16 -2.23 2.49
CA LEU A 54 7.26 -3.17 2.75
C LEU A 54 7.18 -4.38 1.82
N LYS A 55 6.01 -5.00 1.66
CA LYS A 55 5.84 -6.16 0.78
C LYS A 55 6.12 -5.84 -0.69
N ILE A 56 5.73 -4.66 -1.16
CA ILE A 56 6.04 -4.21 -2.51
C ILE A 56 7.56 -4.04 -2.67
N TYR A 57 8.23 -3.42 -1.70
CA TYR A 57 9.69 -3.28 -1.71
C TYR A 57 10.38 -4.64 -1.75
N ASP A 58 10.01 -5.55 -0.86
CA ASP A 58 10.58 -6.90 -0.78
C ASP A 58 10.44 -7.62 -2.13
N LEU A 59 9.25 -7.60 -2.72
CA LEU A 59 8.99 -8.27 -4.00
C LEU A 59 9.83 -7.69 -5.16
N LEU A 60 9.94 -6.36 -5.21
CA LEU A 60 10.61 -5.68 -6.32
C LEU A 60 12.14 -5.69 -6.20
N PHE A 61 12.68 -5.73 -4.98
CA PHE A 61 14.10 -5.53 -4.73
C PHE A 61 14.82 -6.71 -4.06
N GLN A 62 14.16 -7.58 -3.29
CA GLN A 62 14.86 -8.74 -2.69
C GLN A 62 15.13 -9.87 -3.69
N ASN A 63 14.52 -9.86 -4.88
CA ASN A 63 14.86 -10.79 -5.97
C ASN A 63 16.05 -10.32 -6.83
N ASN A 64 16.71 -9.22 -6.48
CA ASN A 64 17.99 -8.79 -7.03
C ASN A 64 18.92 -8.42 -5.88
N PRO A 65 19.82 -9.32 -5.44
CA PRO A 65 20.85 -8.92 -4.50
C PRO A 65 21.70 -7.85 -5.19
N VAL A 66 21.79 -6.68 -4.57
CA VAL A 66 22.83 -5.68 -4.89
C VAL A 66 24.21 -6.27 -4.64
#